data_AF-A0A2W0AG58-F1
#
_entry.id   AF-A0A2W0AG58-F1
#
_cell.length_a   1.000
_cell.length_b   1.000
_cell.length_c   1.000
_cell.angle_alpha   90.00
_cell.angle_beta   90.00
_cell.angle_gamma   90.00
#
_symmetry.space_group_name_H-M   'P 1'
#
loop_
_entity.id
_entity.type
_entity.pdbx_description
1 polymer ?
#
loop_
_entity_poly.entity_id
_entity_poly.type
_entity_poly.pdbx_seq_one_letter_code
_entity_poly.pdbx_strand_id
1 'polypeptide(L)' 'MRLSQIVRAADIKGQESVAAEGIGLRSIAQGFAAMGLSDEDRLARQFPVYDALYAYVQRQGQ' A
#
# COMPACT_ATOMS: atom_id res chain seq x y z
N MET A 1 11.36 -1.96 8.57
CA MET A 1 11.86 -2.87 7.51
C MET A 1 10.74 -3.61 6.76
N ARG A 2 9.68 -4.11 7.41
CA ARG A 2 8.59 -4.83 6.71
C ARG A 2 7.71 -3.94 5.82
N LEU A 3 7.27 -2.76 6.29
CA LEU A 3 6.44 -1.86 5.48
C LEU A 3 7.14 -1.45 4.17
N SER A 4 8.43 -1.14 4.22
CA SER A 4 9.22 -0.80 3.02
C SER A 4 9.31 -1.96 2.03
N GLN A 5 9.31 -3.22 2.48
CA GLN A 5 9.27 -4.39 1.60
C GLN A 5 7.91 -4.52 0.90
N ILE A 6 6.83 -4.25 1.62
CA ILE A 6 5.46 -4.24 1.06
C ILE A 6 5.32 -3.16 0.01
N VAL A 7 5.77 -1.92 0.30
CA VAL A 7 5.76 -0.81 -0.67
C VAL A 7 6.63 -1.15 -1.88
N ARG A 8 7.82 -1.73 -1.66
CA ARG A 8 8.71 -2.17 -2.73
C ARG A 8 8.07 -3.22 -3.66
N ALA A 9 7.39 -4.22 -3.09
CA ALA A 9 6.65 -5.23 -3.85
C ALA A 9 5.46 -4.62 -4.61
N ALA A 10 4.82 -3.59 -4.04
CA ALA A 10 3.73 -2.87 -4.69
C ALA A 10 4.20 -2.00 -5.85
N ASP A 11 5.37 -1.35 -5.77
CA ASP A 11 5.76 -0.32 -6.73
C ASP A 11 6.74 -0.83 -7.81
N ILE A 12 7.58 -1.82 -7.50
CA ILE A 12 8.60 -2.32 -8.43
C ILE A 12 8.13 -3.60 -9.14
N LYS A 13 8.01 -3.53 -10.47
CA LYS A 13 7.70 -4.68 -11.33
C LYS A 13 8.80 -5.74 -11.23
N GLY A 14 8.40 -7.01 -11.10
CA GLY A 14 9.32 -8.15 -10.96
C GLY A 14 9.80 -8.37 -9.52
N GLN A 15 9.29 -7.60 -8.56
CA GLN A 15 9.62 -7.74 -7.14
C GLN A 15 8.40 -8.05 -6.27
N GLU A 16 7.32 -8.53 -6.90
CA GLU A 16 6.07 -8.90 -6.23
C GLU A 16 6.29 -9.98 -5.15
N SER A 17 7.32 -10.81 -5.30
CA SER A 17 7.68 -11.86 -4.34
C SER A 17 8.35 -11.35 -3.06
N VAL A 18 8.76 -10.09 -2.99
CA VAL A 18 9.42 -9.51 -1.80
C VAL A 18 8.48 -9.44 -0.60
N ALA A 19 7.18 -9.25 -0.83
CA ALA A 19 6.14 -9.29 0.19
C ALA A 19 4.77 -9.59 -0.44
N ALA A 20 4.08 -10.62 0.06
CA ALA A 20 2.79 -11.06 -0.48
C ALA A 20 1.71 -9.96 -0.43
N GLU A 21 1.78 -9.08 0.58
CA GLU A 21 0.86 -7.96 0.77
C GLU A 21 1.01 -6.89 -0.33
N GLY A 22 2.15 -6.83 -1.01
CA GLY A 22 2.46 -5.80 -2.01
C GLY A 22 1.54 -5.82 -3.23
N ILE A 23 1.14 -7.01 -3.70
CA ILE A 23 0.20 -7.14 -4.82
C ILE A 23 -1.15 -6.54 -4.45
N GLY A 24 -1.66 -6.83 -3.24
CA GLY A 24 -2.90 -6.25 -2.74
C GLY A 24 -2.84 -4.73 -2.60
N LEU A 25 -1.73 -4.21 -2.06
CA LEU A 25 -1.50 -2.78 -1.96
C LEU A 25 -1.49 -2.10 -3.35
N ARG A 26 -0.86 -2.73 -4.35
CA ARG A 26 -0.87 -2.27 -5.75
C ARG A 26 -2.29 -2.22 -6.30
N SER A 27 -3.08 -3.28 -6.12
CA SER A 27 -4.47 -3.32 -6.60
C SER A 27 -5.33 -2.21 -5.99
N ILE A 28 -5.17 -1.94 -4.69
CA ILE A 28 -5.87 -0.84 -4.01
C ILE A 28 -5.44 0.52 -4.59
N ALA A 29 -4.13 0.74 -4.74
CA ALA A 29 -3.60 1.99 -5.30
C ALA A 29 -4.09 2.24 -6.74
N GLN A 30 -4.11 1.21 -7.59
CA GLN A 30 -4.65 1.28 -8.94
C GLN A 30 -6.16 1.57 -8.95
N GLY A 31 -6.91 0.95 -8.02
CA GLY A 31 -8.33 1.25 -7.84
C GLY A 31 -8.57 2.73 -7.53
N PHE A 32 -7.85 3.29 -6.56
CA PHE A 32 -7.92 4.71 -6.23
C PHE A 32 -7.55 5.63 -7.40
N ALA A 33 -6.55 5.25 -8.21
CA ALA A 33 -6.19 5.99 -9.42
C ALA A 33 -7.33 5.99 -10.47
N ALA A 34 -8.11 4.91 -10.54
CA ALA A 34 -9.23 4.76 -11.48
C ALA A 34 -10.54 5.43 -11.02
N MET A 35 -10.65 5.87 -9.76
CA MET A 35 -11.89 6.43 -9.21
C MET A 35 -12.23 7.85 -9.70
N GLY A 36 -11.34 8.51 -10.45
CA GLY A 36 -11.59 9.87 -10.96
C GLY A 36 -11.70 10.95 -9.88
N LEU A 37 -11.10 10.71 -8.71
CA LEU A 37 -11.04 11.66 -7.60
C LEU A 37 -10.03 12.78 -7.89
N SER A 38 -10.21 13.94 -7.24
CA SER A 38 -9.13 14.93 -7.14
C SER A 38 -7.94 14.32 -6.40
N ASP A 39 -6.75 14.88 -6.60
CA ASP A 39 -5.55 14.41 -5.90
C ASP A 39 -5.72 14.52 -4.37
N GLU A 40 -6.34 15.61 -3.90
CA GLU A 40 -6.62 15.86 -2.49
C GLU A 40 -7.57 14.81 -1.89
N ASP A 41 -8.69 14.54 -2.56
CA ASP A 41 -9.66 13.53 -2.11
C ASP A 41 -9.07 12.13 -2.15
N ARG A 42 -8.26 11.83 -3.17
CA ARG A 42 -7.57 10.54 -3.29
C ARG A 42 -6.61 10.34 -2.12
N LEU A 43 -5.79 11.35 -1.80
CA LEU A 43 -4.84 11.30 -0.69
C LEU A 43 -5.56 11.15 0.66
N ALA A 44 -6.58 11.99 0.91
CA ALA A 44 -7.36 11.94 2.15
C ALA A 44 -7.99 10.56 2.41
N ARG A 45 -8.41 9.87 1.34
CA ARG A 45 -9.00 8.52 1.44
C ARG A 45 -7.95 7.40 1.46
N GLN A 46 -6.78 7.60 0.85
CA GLN A 46 -5.70 6.60 0.85
C GLN A 46 -4.90 6.59 2.15
N PHE A 47 -4.69 7.73 2.80
CA PHE A 47 -3.87 7.78 4.03
C PHE A 47 -4.31 6.80 5.11
N PRO A 48 -5.61 6.65 5.44
CA PRO A 48 -6.05 5.67 6.42
C PRO A 48 -5.69 4.22 6.08
N VAL A 49 -5.57 3.87 4.79
CA VAL A 49 -5.17 2.52 4.34
C VAL A 49 -3.69 2.28 4.67
N TYR A 50 -2.83 3.26 4.39
CA TYR A 50 -1.40 3.18 4.72
C TYR A 50 -1.19 3.20 6.25
N ASP A 51 -1.95 3.99 6.99
CA ASP A 51 -1.91 4.03 8.45
C ASP A 51 -2.31 2.68 9.06
N ALA A 52 -3.39 2.08 8.57
CA ALA A 52 -3.83 0.76 8.99
C ALA A 52 -2.78 -0.33 8.69
N LEU A 53 -2.17 -0.27 7.49
CA LEU A 53 -1.09 -1.19 7.12
C LEU A 53 0.14 -1.00 8.01
N TYR A 54 0.50 0.24 8.33
CA TYR A 54 1.60 0.53 9.26
C TYR A 54 1.31 -0.03 10.65
N ALA A 55 0.11 0.20 11.19
CA ALA A 55 -0.29 -0.31 12.50
C ALA A 55 -0.28 -1.86 12.54
N TYR A 56 -0.73 -2.52 11.48
CA TYR A 56 -0.65 -3.96 11.34
C TYR A 56 0.81 -4.47 11.37
N VAL A 57 1.68 -3.85 10.57
CA VAL A 57 3.11 -4.21 10.53
C VAL A 57 3.78 -3.99 11.89
N GLN A 58 3.44 -2.91 12.60
CA GLN A 58 3.95 -2.65 13.94
C GLN A 58 3.56 -3.75 14.93
N ARG A 59 2.31 -4.24 14.86
CA ARG A 59 1.83 -5.33 15.72
C ARG A 59 2.52 -6.67 15.47
N GLN A 60 2.98 -6.93 14.25
CA GLN A 60 3.72 -8.16 13.92
C GLN A 60 5.18 -8.15 14.37
N GLY A 61 5.75 -6.96 14.56
CA GLY A 61 7.12 -6.80 15.05
C GLY A 61 7.25 -6.82 16.57
N GLN A 62 6.15 -7.01 17.30
CA GLN A 62 6.10 -7.18 18.75
C GLN A 62 6.15 -8.66 19.14
#